data_AF-A0A3B3ZQC0-F1
#
_entry.id   AF-A0A3B3ZQC0-F1
#
_cell.length_a   1.000
_cell.length_b   1.000
_cell.length_c   1.000
_cell.angle_alpha   90.00
_cell.angle_beta   90.00
_cell.angle_gamma   90.00
#
_symmetry.space_group_name_H-M   'P 1'
#
loop_
_entity.id
_entity.type
_entity.pdbx_description
1 polymer ?
#
loop_
_entity_poly.entity_id
_entity_poly.type
_entity_poly.pdbx_seq_one_letter_code
_entity_poly.pdbx_strand_id
1 'polypeptide(L)'
;LDHQWVCSSWLCEVGLPQYSQVFLTHLVDGRVLNSLNRRDLERYLNISDPFHQTSLLLGVQLLQMLSFDKEALHARRAKCEQLDRDPIVWTCQRVMKWARDIDLKEFADNLQSKGVHGAVLVLDPSFDPEAMSKALCIPTNRHMLHRHLWGRGAGAVPCTPTPAWRSLMSEKPALLFTNCLLLTYFVLLKGLKLLQHVLFPFE
;
A
#
# COMPACT_ATOMS: atom_id res chain seq x y z
N LEU A 1 -8.94 -8.14 -22.03
CA LEU A 1 -8.05 -8.83 -21.07
C LEU A 1 -8.27 -10.32 -21.22
N ASP A 2 -7.28 -11.07 -21.69
CA ASP A 2 -7.37 -12.53 -21.84
C ASP A 2 -7.12 -13.26 -20.51
N HIS A 3 -7.47 -14.55 -20.45
CA HIS A 3 -7.33 -15.37 -19.25
C HIS A 3 -5.87 -15.56 -18.82
N GLN A 4 -4.93 -15.56 -19.77
CA GLN A 4 -3.51 -15.72 -19.50
C GLN A 4 -2.96 -14.52 -18.74
N TRP A 5 -3.31 -13.30 -19.14
CA TRP A 5 -2.94 -12.09 -18.43
C TRP A 5 -3.59 -12.03 -17.04
N VAL A 6 -4.87 -12.43 -16.93
CA VAL A 6 -5.57 -12.49 -15.64
C VAL A 6 -4.83 -13.41 -14.66
N CYS A 7 -4.48 -14.63 -15.07
CA CYS A 7 -3.89 -15.62 -14.19
C CYS A 7 -2.39 -15.38 -13.90
N SER A 8 -1.61 -14.92 -14.88
CA SER A 8 -0.15 -14.79 -14.75
C SER A 8 0.30 -13.42 -14.27
N SER A 9 -0.45 -12.37 -14.59
CA SER A 9 -0.06 -10.99 -14.32
C SER A 9 -0.98 -10.35 -13.29
N TRP A 10 -2.27 -10.22 -13.61
CA TRP A 10 -3.20 -9.46 -12.79
C TRP A 10 -3.29 -10.00 -11.36
N LEU A 11 -3.48 -11.31 -11.16
CA LEU A 11 -3.52 -11.91 -9.82
C LEU A 11 -2.26 -11.63 -8.99
N CYS A 12 -1.08 -11.66 -9.61
CA CYS A 12 0.17 -11.28 -8.96
C CYS A 12 0.16 -9.80 -8.55
N GLU A 13 -0.34 -8.92 -9.43
CA GLU A 13 -0.47 -7.49 -9.17
C GLU A 13 -1.48 -7.16 -8.06
N VAL A 14 -2.57 -7.94 -7.93
CA VAL A 14 -3.54 -7.81 -6.82
C VAL A 14 -3.00 -8.40 -5.51
N GLY A 15 -1.93 -9.20 -5.59
CA GLY A 15 -1.31 -9.87 -4.44
C GLY A 15 -1.98 -11.19 -4.06
N LEU A 16 -2.60 -11.89 -5.01
CA LEU A 16 -3.24 -13.20 -4.84
C LEU A 16 -2.79 -14.26 -5.88
N PRO A 17 -1.48 -14.44 -6.12
CA PRO A 17 -0.98 -15.40 -7.11
C PRO A 17 -1.34 -16.86 -6.80
N GLN A 18 -1.69 -17.19 -5.55
CA GLN A 18 -2.11 -18.53 -5.17
C GLN A 18 -3.39 -19.01 -5.88
N TYR A 19 -4.20 -18.08 -6.42
CA TYR A 19 -5.41 -18.42 -7.17
C TYR A 19 -5.17 -18.58 -8.67
N SER A 20 -3.95 -18.40 -9.17
CA SER A 20 -3.65 -18.44 -10.61
C SER A 20 -4.09 -19.75 -11.27
N GLN A 21 -3.86 -20.89 -10.63
CA GLN A 21 -4.23 -22.18 -11.21
C GLN A 21 -5.75 -22.35 -11.34
N VAL A 22 -6.54 -21.92 -10.34
CA VAL A 22 -8.00 -22.05 -10.39
C VAL A 22 -8.61 -21.08 -11.41
N PHE A 23 -8.10 -19.85 -11.51
CA PHE A 23 -8.52 -18.91 -12.55
C PHE A 23 -8.19 -19.41 -13.96
N LEU A 24 -7.02 -20.03 -14.14
CA LEU A 24 -6.63 -20.63 -15.41
C LEU A 24 -7.55 -21.80 -15.78
N THR A 25 -7.81 -22.74 -14.85
CA THR A 25 -8.71 -23.88 -15.08
C THR A 25 -10.11 -23.44 -15.49
N HIS A 26 -10.62 -22.33 -14.91
CA HIS A 26 -11.94 -21.78 -15.24
C HIS A 26 -11.91 -20.75 -16.38
N LEU A 27 -10.78 -20.55 -17.06
CA LEU A 27 -10.61 -19.61 -18.17
C LEU A 27 -11.12 -18.19 -17.87
N VAL A 28 -10.87 -17.73 -16.65
CA VAL A 28 -11.37 -16.43 -16.18
C VAL A 28 -10.70 -15.31 -16.98
N ASP A 29 -11.44 -14.71 -17.91
CA ASP A 29 -11.03 -13.55 -18.71
C ASP A 29 -11.62 -12.24 -18.16
N GLY A 30 -11.33 -11.11 -18.81
CA GLY A 30 -11.85 -9.81 -18.39
C GLY A 30 -13.39 -9.70 -18.37
N ARG A 31 -14.11 -10.46 -19.22
CA ARG A 31 -15.57 -10.47 -19.23
C ARG A 31 -16.11 -11.24 -18.03
N VAL A 32 -15.51 -12.40 -17.74
CA VAL A 32 -15.85 -13.19 -16.54
C VAL A 32 -15.60 -12.34 -15.30
N LEU A 33 -14.42 -11.71 -15.17
CA LEU A 33 -14.10 -10.80 -14.07
C LEU A 33 -15.19 -9.74 -13.85
N ASN A 34 -15.67 -9.10 -14.91
CA ASN A 34 -16.71 -8.06 -14.83
C ASN A 34 -18.07 -8.57 -14.30
N SER A 35 -18.33 -9.87 -14.42
CA SER A 35 -19.56 -10.51 -13.96
C SER A 35 -19.43 -11.22 -12.60
N LEU A 36 -18.21 -11.39 -12.08
CA LEU A 36 -17.97 -12.11 -10.83
C LEU A 36 -18.64 -11.40 -9.65
N ASN A 37 -19.36 -12.17 -8.85
CA ASN A 37 -19.82 -11.76 -7.53
C ASN A 37 -19.20 -12.63 -6.44
N ARG A 38 -19.44 -12.27 -5.17
CA ARG A 38 -18.89 -12.98 -4.00
C ARG A 38 -19.23 -14.47 -4.00
N ARG A 39 -20.45 -14.84 -4.40
CA ARG A 39 -20.91 -16.24 -4.44
C ARG A 39 -20.16 -17.05 -5.49
N ASP A 40 -19.82 -16.44 -6.63
CA ASP A 40 -19.06 -17.12 -7.68
C ASP A 40 -17.61 -17.40 -7.26
N LEU A 41 -16.98 -16.45 -6.56
CA LEU A 41 -15.64 -16.62 -6.00
C LEU A 41 -15.59 -17.81 -5.02
N GLU A 42 -16.60 -17.93 -4.17
CA GLU A 42 -16.69 -19.03 -3.21
C GLU A 42 -17.02 -20.36 -3.89
N ARG A 43 -18.08 -20.40 -4.70
CA ARG A 43 -18.64 -21.65 -5.23
C ARG A 43 -17.81 -22.25 -6.36
N TYR A 44 -17.28 -21.41 -7.26
CA TYR A 44 -16.61 -21.87 -8.47
C TYR A 44 -15.10 -21.73 -8.38
N LEU A 45 -14.58 -20.72 -7.68
CA LEU A 45 -13.14 -20.50 -7.56
C LEU A 45 -12.55 -20.97 -6.22
N ASN A 46 -13.38 -21.51 -5.32
CA ASN A 46 -12.99 -22.02 -4.00
C ASN A 46 -12.25 -20.99 -3.13
N ILE A 47 -12.66 -19.72 -3.22
CA ILE A 47 -12.09 -18.61 -2.45
C ILE A 47 -13.04 -18.33 -1.29
N SER A 48 -12.77 -18.94 -0.14
CA SER A 48 -13.61 -18.80 1.07
C SER A 48 -13.19 -17.64 1.98
N ASP A 49 -11.95 -17.14 1.85
CA ASP A 49 -11.46 -16.02 2.66
C ASP A 49 -12.25 -14.73 2.30
N PRO A 50 -13.01 -14.15 3.26
CA PRO A 50 -13.84 -12.98 2.99
C PRO A 50 -13.04 -11.74 2.55
N PHE A 51 -11.80 -11.60 3.04
CA PHE A 51 -10.91 -10.51 2.68
C PHE A 51 -10.36 -10.69 1.26
N HIS A 52 -9.96 -11.91 0.89
CA HIS A 52 -9.54 -12.18 -0.49
C HIS A 52 -10.68 -11.97 -1.49
N GLN A 53 -11.91 -12.34 -1.13
CA GLN A 53 -13.09 -12.05 -1.94
C GLN A 53 -13.28 -10.54 -2.13
N THR A 54 -13.22 -9.74 -1.04
CA THR A 54 -13.31 -8.28 -1.13
C THR A 54 -12.18 -7.69 -1.98
N SER A 55 -10.95 -8.14 -1.77
CA SER A 55 -9.77 -7.70 -2.52
C SER A 55 -9.95 -7.92 -4.03
N LEU A 56 -10.36 -9.11 -4.46
CA LEU A 56 -10.60 -9.39 -5.88
C LEU A 56 -11.69 -8.50 -6.47
N LEU A 57 -12.80 -8.31 -5.76
CA LEU A 57 -13.91 -7.48 -6.23
C LEU A 57 -13.51 -6.00 -6.33
N LEU A 58 -12.71 -5.47 -5.41
CA LEU A 58 -12.18 -4.11 -5.49
C LEU A 58 -11.14 -3.96 -6.62
N GLY A 59 -10.33 -4.99 -6.86
CA GLY A 59 -9.46 -5.05 -8.04
C GLY A 59 -10.25 -5.02 -9.35
N VAL A 60 -11.38 -5.74 -9.42
CA VAL A 60 -12.31 -5.69 -10.57
C VAL A 60 -12.97 -4.31 -10.69
N GLN A 61 -13.36 -3.69 -9.57
CA GLN A 61 -13.91 -2.33 -9.56
C GLN A 61 -12.91 -1.31 -10.13
N LEU A 62 -11.62 -1.43 -9.80
CA LEU A 62 -10.57 -0.61 -10.43
C LEU A 62 -10.52 -0.82 -11.95
N LEU A 63 -10.61 -2.07 -12.43
CA LEU A 63 -10.67 -2.35 -13.86
C LEU A 63 -11.91 -1.73 -14.51
N GLN A 64 -13.08 -1.81 -13.86
CA GLN A 64 -14.32 -1.17 -14.32
C GLN A 64 -14.19 0.35 -14.43
N MET A 65 -13.58 1.00 -13.42
CA MET A 65 -13.31 2.45 -13.45
C MET A 65 -12.42 2.87 -14.62
N LEU A 66 -11.60 1.96 -15.14
CA LEU A 66 -10.76 2.16 -16.31
C LEU A 66 -11.35 1.52 -17.57
N SER A 67 -12.62 1.11 -17.55
CA SER A 67 -13.29 0.44 -18.67
C SER A 67 -12.53 -0.78 -19.21
N PHE A 68 -11.82 -1.49 -18.33
CA PHE A 68 -10.94 -2.61 -18.65
C PHE A 68 -9.83 -2.27 -19.66
N ASP A 69 -9.47 -0.99 -19.77
CA ASP A 69 -8.33 -0.53 -20.59
C ASP A 69 -7.00 -0.87 -19.90
N LYS A 70 -6.35 -1.89 -20.45
CA LYS A 70 -5.06 -2.39 -19.98
C LYS A 70 -3.94 -1.35 -20.10
N GLU A 71 -3.92 -0.62 -21.20
CA GLU A 71 -2.86 0.35 -21.50
C GLU A 71 -2.99 1.57 -20.59
N ALA A 72 -4.22 2.04 -20.35
CA ALA A 72 -4.48 3.11 -19.39
C ALA A 72 -4.04 2.72 -17.97
N LEU A 73 -4.30 1.48 -17.53
CA LEU A 73 -3.86 0.98 -16.23
C LEU A 73 -2.33 0.95 -16.13
N HIS A 74 -1.64 0.38 -17.12
CA HIS A 74 -0.17 0.33 -17.13
C HIS A 74 0.45 1.72 -17.19
N ALA A 75 -0.10 2.64 -18.00
CA ALA A 75 0.39 4.01 -18.09
C ALA A 75 0.26 4.77 -16.75
N ARG A 76 -0.84 4.56 -16.00
CA ARG A 76 -0.99 5.13 -14.66
C ARG A 76 0.00 4.52 -13.66
N ARG A 77 0.18 3.20 -13.69
CA ARG A 77 1.15 2.49 -12.82
C ARG A 77 2.59 2.94 -13.07
N ALA A 78 3.00 3.09 -14.32
CA ALA A 78 4.34 3.54 -14.69
C ALA A 78 4.68 4.92 -14.09
N LYS A 79 3.71 5.85 -14.06
CA LYS A 79 3.87 7.17 -13.46
C LYS A 79 4.06 7.14 -11.93
N CYS A 80 3.72 6.03 -11.30
CA CYS A 80 3.71 5.88 -9.84
C CYS A 80 4.78 4.90 -9.34
N GLU A 81 5.61 4.35 -10.22
CA GLU A 81 6.61 3.34 -9.84
C GLU A 81 7.65 3.89 -8.85
N GLN A 82 8.03 5.16 -9.00
CA GLN A 82 9.00 5.86 -8.16
C GLN A 82 8.39 6.97 -7.31
N LEU A 83 7.10 7.26 -7.48
CA LEU A 83 6.42 8.37 -6.81
C LEU A 83 5.23 7.85 -6.01
N ASP A 84 5.05 8.36 -4.79
CA ASP A 84 3.90 8.05 -3.94
C ASP A 84 2.66 8.83 -4.40
N ARG A 85 2.15 8.52 -5.60
CA ARG A 85 0.97 9.15 -6.20
C ARG A 85 -0.01 8.10 -6.70
N ASP A 86 -1.26 8.52 -6.85
CA ASP A 86 -2.34 7.70 -7.40
C ASP A 86 -2.43 6.29 -6.79
N PRO A 87 -2.59 6.19 -5.46
CA PRO A 87 -2.49 4.92 -4.76
C PRO A 87 -3.50 3.87 -5.22
N ILE A 88 -4.62 4.27 -5.81
CA ILE A 88 -5.65 3.35 -6.30
C ILE A 88 -5.10 2.35 -7.33
N VAL A 89 -4.10 2.73 -8.15
CA VAL A 89 -3.53 1.84 -9.18
C VAL A 89 -2.36 0.99 -8.67
N TRP A 90 -1.94 1.16 -7.41
CA TRP A 90 -0.78 0.46 -6.89
C TRP A 90 -1.00 -1.06 -6.90
N THR A 91 -0.01 -1.78 -7.40
CA THR A 91 0.07 -3.23 -7.26
C THR A 91 0.48 -3.61 -5.84
N CYS A 92 0.27 -4.85 -5.43
CA CYS A 92 0.80 -5.39 -4.18
C CYS A 92 2.32 -5.14 -4.07
N GLN A 93 3.07 -5.36 -5.16
CA GLN A 93 4.50 -5.04 -5.21
C GLN A 93 4.80 -3.56 -4.93
N ARG A 94 3.99 -2.63 -5.46
CA ARG A 94 4.17 -1.21 -5.21
C ARG A 94 3.83 -0.83 -3.76
N VAL A 95 2.83 -1.47 -3.16
CA VAL A 95 2.50 -1.32 -1.73
C VAL A 95 3.64 -1.85 -0.86
N MET A 96 4.21 -3.02 -1.19
CA MET A 96 5.38 -3.56 -0.49
C MET A 96 6.57 -2.62 -0.58
N LYS A 97 6.86 -2.06 -1.77
CA LYS A 97 7.91 -1.04 -1.93
C LYS A 97 7.66 0.17 -1.02
N TRP A 98 6.44 0.72 -1.04
CA TRP A 98 6.06 1.81 -0.15
C TRP A 98 6.25 1.46 1.33
N ALA A 99 5.86 0.26 1.75
CA ALA A 99 6.07 -0.22 3.12
C ALA A 99 7.56 -0.22 3.50
N ARG A 100 8.46 -0.63 2.60
CA ARG A 100 9.91 -0.53 2.84
C ARG A 100 10.38 0.92 2.96
N ASP A 101 9.83 1.81 2.13
CA ASP A 101 10.19 3.25 2.10
C ASP A 101 9.77 4.00 3.38
N ILE A 102 8.77 3.47 4.11
CA ILE A 102 8.33 4.00 5.42
C ILE A 102 8.90 3.20 6.62
N ASP A 103 10.08 2.59 6.44
CA ASP A 103 10.80 1.82 7.47
C ASP A 103 10.12 0.52 7.95
N LEU A 104 9.14 -0.03 7.21
CA LEU A 104 8.51 -1.32 7.51
C LEU A 104 9.11 -2.48 6.71
N LYS A 105 10.38 -2.37 6.34
CA LYS A 105 11.06 -3.32 5.45
C LYS A 105 11.08 -4.77 5.94
N GLU A 106 11.13 -4.99 7.26
CA GLU A 106 11.13 -6.33 7.86
C GLU A 106 9.75 -7.03 7.77
N PHE A 107 8.69 -6.27 7.49
CA PHE A 107 7.31 -6.77 7.40
C PHE A 107 6.73 -6.72 5.99
N ALA A 108 7.35 -5.96 5.08
CA ALA A 108 6.79 -5.69 3.76
C ALA A 108 6.46 -6.96 2.97
N ASP A 109 7.35 -7.96 3.00
CA ASP A 109 7.17 -9.20 2.26
C ASP A 109 6.02 -10.07 2.81
N ASN A 110 5.54 -9.81 4.04
CA ASN A 110 4.37 -10.49 4.60
C ASN A 110 3.05 -10.14 3.87
N LEU A 111 3.04 -9.07 3.07
CA LEU A 111 1.89 -8.69 2.24
C LEU A 111 1.71 -9.61 1.03
N GLN A 112 2.72 -10.41 0.69
CA GLN A 112 2.62 -11.37 -0.39
C GLN A 112 1.49 -12.37 -0.10
N SER A 113 0.67 -12.64 -1.11
CA SER A 113 -0.48 -13.55 -1.01
C SER A 113 -1.58 -13.11 -0.04
N LYS A 114 -1.55 -11.86 0.47
CA LYS A 114 -2.61 -11.30 1.33
C LYS A 114 -3.70 -10.56 0.57
N GLY A 115 -3.48 -10.24 -0.70
CA GLY A 115 -4.43 -9.43 -1.49
C GLY A 115 -4.44 -7.94 -1.15
N VAL A 116 -3.40 -7.42 -0.49
CA VAL A 116 -3.29 -5.98 -0.23
C VAL A 116 -2.73 -5.26 -1.46
N HIS A 117 -3.51 -4.34 -2.02
CA HIS A 117 -3.15 -3.55 -3.20
C HIS A 117 -3.89 -2.20 -3.17
N GLY A 118 -3.60 -1.32 -4.13
CA GLY A 118 -4.08 0.05 -4.17
C GLY A 118 -5.59 0.25 -4.09
N ALA A 119 -6.37 -0.58 -4.80
CA ALA A 119 -7.83 -0.49 -4.77
C ALA A 119 -8.39 -0.84 -3.39
N VAL A 120 -7.84 -1.85 -2.70
CA VAL A 120 -8.19 -2.13 -1.29
C VAL A 120 -7.89 -0.94 -0.40
N LEU A 121 -6.71 -0.33 -0.52
CA LEU A 121 -6.35 0.82 0.29
C LEU A 121 -7.42 1.92 0.12
N VAL A 122 -7.64 2.35 -1.12
CA VAL A 122 -8.43 3.56 -1.43
C VAL A 122 -9.94 3.34 -1.35
N LEU A 123 -10.43 2.20 -1.85
CA LEU A 123 -11.86 1.96 -2.05
C LEU A 123 -12.53 1.22 -0.90
N ASP A 124 -11.79 0.45 -0.08
CA ASP A 124 -12.36 -0.23 1.08
C ASP A 124 -12.43 0.73 2.29
N PRO A 125 -13.63 1.11 2.77
CA PRO A 125 -13.75 1.93 3.96
C PRO A 125 -13.42 1.18 5.25
N SER A 126 -13.46 -0.16 5.23
CA SER A 126 -13.16 -1.02 6.38
C SER A 126 -11.66 -1.36 6.50
N PHE A 127 -10.86 -1.08 5.47
CA PHE A 127 -9.43 -1.32 5.49
C PHE A 127 -8.69 -0.19 6.22
N ASP A 128 -8.59 -0.36 7.53
CA ASP A 128 -8.00 0.60 8.47
C ASP A 128 -6.51 0.25 8.81
N PRO A 129 -5.81 1.09 9.59
CA PRO A 129 -4.44 0.80 10.01
C PRO A 129 -4.28 -0.51 10.79
N GLU A 130 -5.32 -0.95 11.50
CA GLU A 130 -5.29 -2.21 12.25
C GLU A 130 -5.32 -3.41 11.29
N ALA A 131 -6.16 -3.35 10.25
CA ALA A 131 -6.19 -4.32 9.16
C ALA A 131 -4.84 -4.39 8.42
N MET A 132 -4.22 -3.23 8.13
CA MET A 132 -2.86 -3.18 7.56
C MET A 132 -1.82 -3.80 8.49
N SER A 133 -1.84 -3.49 9.79
CA SER A 133 -0.92 -4.08 10.78
C SER A 133 -1.06 -5.60 10.86
N LYS A 134 -2.30 -6.11 10.83
CA LYS A 134 -2.59 -7.55 10.78
C LYS A 134 -2.05 -8.19 9.50
N ALA A 135 -2.26 -7.55 8.34
CA ALA A 135 -1.75 -8.04 7.05
C ALA A 135 -0.21 -8.09 7.01
N LEU A 136 0.46 -7.10 7.61
CA LEU A 136 1.92 -7.04 7.78
C LEU A 136 2.45 -8.02 8.84
N CYS A 137 1.58 -8.72 9.56
CA CYS A 137 1.92 -9.58 10.70
C CYS A 137 2.70 -8.84 11.81
N ILE A 138 2.40 -7.56 12.03
CA ILE A 138 2.99 -6.78 13.12
C ILE A 138 2.22 -7.08 14.42
N PRO A 139 2.87 -7.60 15.47
CA PRO A 139 2.21 -7.88 16.73
C PRO A 139 1.74 -6.60 17.42
N THR A 140 0.50 -6.60 17.92
CA THR A 140 -0.20 -5.47 18.55
C THR A 140 0.48 -4.91 19.80
N ASN A 141 1.46 -5.61 20.38
CA ASN A 141 2.25 -5.18 21.54
C ASN A 141 3.33 -4.11 21.20
N ARG A 142 3.63 -3.83 19.92
CA ARG A 142 4.62 -2.79 19.54
C ARG A 142 3.98 -1.40 19.41
N HIS A 143 3.67 -0.76 20.54
CA HIS A 143 3.07 0.59 20.63
C HIS A 143 3.73 1.68 19.77
N MET A 144 5.02 1.57 19.45
CA MET A 144 5.74 2.58 18.65
C MET A 144 5.35 2.58 17.16
N LEU A 145 4.89 1.45 16.63
CA LEU A 145 4.63 1.25 15.21
C LEU A 145 3.18 1.59 14.85
N HIS A 146 2.25 1.31 15.78
CA HIS A 146 0.88 1.83 15.74
C HIS A 146 0.85 3.37 15.70
N ARG A 147 1.74 4.01 16.47
CA ARG A 147 1.92 5.47 16.47
C ARG A 147 2.60 6.00 15.19
N HIS A 148 3.35 5.18 14.48
CA HIS A 148 3.91 5.52 13.16
C HIS A 148 2.82 5.45 12.07
N LEU A 149 1.99 4.40 12.08
CA LEU A 149 0.83 4.27 11.19
C LEU A 149 -0.30 5.27 11.51
N TRP A 150 -0.39 5.75 12.76
CA TRP A 150 -1.37 6.75 13.21
C TRP A 150 -0.87 8.20 13.10
N GLY A 151 0.44 8.40 12.98
CA GLY A 151 1.07 9.72 12.94
C GLY A 151 1.44 10.26 14.32
N ARG A 152 2.58 10.96 14.34
CA ARG A 152 3.19 11.68 15.46
C ARG A 152 2.25 12.81 15.90
N GLY A 153 1.40 12.57 16.91
CA GLY A 153 0.47 13.59 17.40
C GLY A 153 -0.18 13.23 18.72
N ALA A 154 0.57 13.30 19.83
CA ALA A 154 -0.03 13.57 21.12
C ALA A 154 -0.49 15.03 21.10
N GLY A 155 -1.80 15.26 20.89
CA GLY A 155 -2.38 16.59 20.90
C GLY A 155 -3.73 16.67 20.21
N ALA A 156 -4.77 16.21 20.90
CA ALA A 156 -6.18 16.61 20.82
C ALA A 156 -6.74 17.16 19.49
N VAL A 157 -7.48 16.33 18.73
CA VAL A 157 -8.71 16.74 17.99
C VAL A 157 -9.65 15.53 17.86
N PRO A 158 -10.96 15.64 18.18
CA PRO A 158 -11.94 14.59 17.91
C PRO A 158 -12.61 14.84 16.55
N CYS A 159 -12.03 14.34 15.44
CA CYS A 159 -12.67 14.35 14.12
C CYS A 159 -12.24 13.10 13.35
N THR A 160 -13.22 12.23 13.06
CA THR A 160 -13.26 11.06 12.15
C THR A 160 -11.92 10.41 11.71
N PRO A 161 -11.72 9.09 11.93
CA PRO A 161 -10.45 8.43 11.65
C PRO A 161 -10.27 8.18 10.15
N THR A 162 -9.84 9.18 9.40
CA THR A 162 -9.15 8.91 8.13
C THR A 162 -7.81 8.26 8.45
N PRO A 163 -7.51 7.04 7.94
CA PRO A 163 -6.22 6.40 8.14
C PRO A 163 -5.08 7.34 7.75
N ALA A 164 -4.04 7.47 8.58
CA ALA A 164 -3.00 8.47 8.36
C ALA A 164 -2.28 8.29 7.02
N TRP A 165 -2.29 7.12 6.39
CA TRP A 165 -1.77 6.92 5.02
C TRP A 165 -2.64 7.59 3.95
N ARG A 166 -3.96 7.77 4.15
CA ARG A 166 -4.81 8.58 3.24
C ARG A 166 -4.37 10.04 3.28
N SER A 167 -3.99 10.54 4.46
CA SER A 167 -3.39 11.86 4.65
C SER A 167 -1.93 11.90 4.16
N LEU A 168 -1.10 10.90 4.44
CA LEU A 168 0.31 10.80 4.03
C LEU A 168 0.46 10.72 2.49
N MET A 169 -0.46 10.03 1.81
CA MET A 169 -0.54 9.94 0.35
C MET A 169 -1.17 11.20 -0.27
N SER A 170 -2.03 11.92 0.46
CA SER A 170 -2.58 13.22 0.09
C SER A 170 -1.59 14.38 0.28
N GLU A 171 -0.68 14.30 1.24
CA GLU A 171 0.26 15.38 1.62
C GLU A 171 1.54 15.42 0.77
N LYS A 172 1.76 14.46 -0.15
CA LYS A 172 2.90 14.44 -1.07
C LYS A 172 2.56 14.67 -2.56
N PRO A 173 1.86 15.78 -2.88
CA PRO A 173 2.23 16.53 -4.10
C PRO A 173 2.81 17.92 -3.87
N ALA A 174 2.83 18.47 -2.65
CA ALA A 174 3.12 19.91 -2.45
C ALA A 174 4.29 20.26 -1.50
N LEU A 175 4.81 19.34 -0.69
CA LEU A 175 5.87 19.68 0.30
C LEU A 175 7.31 19.67 -0.26
N LEU A 176 7.49 19.53 -1.57
CA LEU A 176 8.80 19.70 -2.22
C LEU A 176 9.07 21.12 -2.76
N PHE A 177 8.25 22.12 -2.45
CA PHE A 177 8.54 23.51 -2.85
C PHE A 177 8.86 24.51 -1.73
N THR A 178 8.92 24.10 -0.46
CA THR A 178 9.24 25.07 0.61
C THR A 178 10.28 24.67 1.66
N ASN A 179 11.03 23.58 1.55
CA ASN A 179 12.10 23.34 2.54
C ASN A 179 13.40 22.74 1.98
N CYS A 180 14.01 23.45 1.02
CA CYS A 180 15.45 23.37 0.75
C CYS A 180 16.32 24.16 1.75
N LEU A 181 15.78 24.67 2.87
CA LEU A 181 16.57 25.47 3.83
C LEU A 181 16.63 24.95 5.28
N LEU A 182 15.97 23.83 5.63
CA LEU A 182 15.99 23.33 7.02
C LEU A 182 16.74 22.00 7.24
N LEU A 183 17.23 21.34 6.18
CA LEU A 183 18.05 20.13 6.32
C LEU A 183 19.54 20.41 6.54
N THR A 184 20.00 21.65 6.39
CA THR A 184 21.31 22.08 6.89
C THR A 184 21.31 22.25 8.42
N TYR A 185 20.18 22.59 9.04
CA TYR A 185 20.12 22.90 10.48
C TYR A 185 20.11 21.66 11.38
N PHE A 186 19.53 20.54 10.92
CA PHE A 186 19.42 19.33 11.75
C PHE A 186 20.65 18.41 11.72
N VAL A 187 21.53 18.55 10.72
CA VAL A 187 22.82 17.84 10.67
C VAL A 187 23.92 18.60 11.41
N LEU A 188 23.87 19.94 11.43
CA LEU A 188 24.83 20.78 12.16
C LEU A 188 24.66 20.76 13.70
N LEU A 189 23.46 20.51 14.23
CA LEU A 189 23.20 20.55 15.67
C LEU A 189 23.44 19.23 16.42
N LYS A 190 23.68 18.11 15.72
CA LYS A 190 24.09 16.84 16.35
C LYS A 190 25.59 16.53 16.21
N GLY A 191 26.34 17.34 15.47
CA GLY A 191 27.80 17.25 15.32
C GLY A 191 28.63 18.11 16.28
N LEU A 192 28.01 19.00 17.07
CA LEU A 192 28.70 19.98 17.92
C LEU A 192 28.66 19.64 19.43
N LYS A 193 28.72 18.35 19.78
CA LYS A 193 28.96 17.90 21.17
C LYS A 193 30.23 17.08 21.37
N LEU A 194 31.06 16.94 20.34
CA LEU A 194 32.33 16.20 20.41
C LEU A 194 33.57 17.06 20.11
N LEU A 195 33.42 18.38 19.99
CA LEU A 195 34.51 19.31 19.68
C LEU A 195 34.69 20.44 20.71
N GLN A 196 34.42 20.17 21.99
CA GLN A 196 34.68 21.13 23.07
C GLN A 196 35.63 20.63 24.18
N HIS A 197 36.31 19.49 23.97
CA HIS A 197 37.28 18.96 24.94
C HIS A 197 38.72 18.76 24.40
N VAL A 198 39.06 19.23 23.19
CA VAL A 198 40.40 18.99 22.60
C VAL A 198 41.12 20.27 22.11
N LEU A 199 40.49 21.45 22.12
CA LEU A 199 41.17 22.69 21.68
C LEU A 199 40.88 23.84 22.66
N PHE A 200 41.70 23.93 23.71
CA PHE A 200 42.33 25.13 24.31
C PHE A 200 42.51 25.01 25.84
N PRO A 201 43.76 25.00 26.34
CA PRO A 201 44.13 25.19 27.74
C PRO A 201 44.24 26.69 28.11
N PHE A 202 44.44 26.97 29.40
CA PHE A 202 44.58 28.28 30.10
C PHE A 202 43.25 28.91 30.56
N GLU A 203 43.05 29.25 31.83
CA GLU A 203 43.98 29.51 32.96
C GLU A 203 43.72 28.63 34.19
#